data_AF-A0A1I9G655-F1
#
_entry.id   AF-A0A1I9G655-F1
#
_cell.length_a   1.000
_cell.length_b   1.000
_cell.length_c   1.000
_cell.angle_alpha   90.00
_cell.angle_beta   90.00
_cell.angle_gamma   90.00
#
_symmetry.space_group_name_H-M   'P 1'
#
loop_
_entity.id
_entity.type
_entity.pdbx_description
1 polymer ?
#
loop_
_entity_poly.entity_id
_entity_poly.type
_entity_poly.pdbx_seq_one_letter_code
_entity_poly.pdbx_strand_id
1 'polypeptide(L)'
;MVVIDKKNCHAVPFASFQINPVPEYDEITELIPQLYICGASSLTLNNMNKYNISLIINATTEVCFEISNLLQIETVISSGGNVLVHCMAGVSRSATICLAFLTKFCCKSLRQAYQLMAQKRPFVRPNIGFWRQLIIYEDVLL
;
A
#
# COMPACT_ATOMS: atom_id res chain seq x y z
N MET A 1 6.01 5.18 -24.15
CA MET A 1 6.99 6.18 -24.65
C MET A 1 6.24 7.48 -24.81
N VAL A 2 6.49 8.49 -23.97
CA VAL A 2 5.88 9.82 -24.18
C VAL A 2 7.01 10.82 -24.36
N VAL A 3 7.14 11.30 -25.59
CA VAL A 3 7.94 12.45 -25.99
C VAL A 3 7.11 13.69 -25.69
N ILE A 4 7.69 14.72 -25.09
CA ILE A 4 7.01 16.01 -24.85
C ILE A 4 7.70 17.09 -25.66
N ASP A 5 6.95 17.65 -26.62
CA ASP A 5 7.33 18.84 -27.41
C ASP A 5 7.05 20.11 -26.59
N LYS A 6 7.97 21.09 -26.69
CA LYS A 6 8.22 22.13 -25.68
C LYS A 6 7.73 23.53 -26.06
N LYS A 7 6.86 23.69 -27.07
CA LYS A 7 6.44 25.04 -27.51
C LYS A 7 4.93 25.12 -27.71
N ASN A 8 4.30 25.90 -26.83
CA ASN A 8 2.90 26.34 -26.82
C ASN A 8 1.85 25.33 -26.35
N CYS A 9 1.43 25.47 -25.09
CA CYS A 9 0.01 25.37 -24.72
C CYS A 9 -0.25 26.20 -23.46
N HIS A 10 -1.12 27.21 -23.57
CA HIS A 10 -1.66 27.94 -22.44
C HIS A 10 -2.49 26.99 -21.56
N ALA A 11 -2.17 26.93 -20.27
CA ALA A 11 -2.80 26.01 -19.33
C ALA A 11 -4.15 26.56 -18.84
N VAL A 12 -5.21 25.78 -19.09
CA VAL A 12 -6.49 25.87 -18.39
C VAL A 12 -6.26 25.48 -16.92
N PRO A 13 -6.87 26.16 -15.92
CA PRO A 13 -6.61 25.84 -14.52
C PRO A 13 -7.26 24.50 -14.17
N PHE A 14 -6.48 23.42 -14.26
CA PHE A 14 -6.72 22.24 -13.46
C PHE A 14 -6.53 22.65 -12.01
N ALA A 15 -7.56 22.44 -11.18
CA ALA A 15 -7.40 22.46 -9.73
C ALA A 15 -6.38 21.38 -9.36
N SER A 16 -5.10 21.77 -9.27
CA SER A 16 -4.06 20.94 -8.73
C SER A 16 -4.28 20.92 -7.22
N PHE A 17 -4.79 19.79 -6.72
CA PHE A 17 -4.55 19.46 -5.33
C PHE A 17 -3.03 19.30 -5.19
N GLN A 18 -2.35 20.36 -4.78
CA GLN A 18 -0.97 20.30 -4.36
C GLN A 18 -0.95 19.44 -3.10
N ILE A 19 -0.70 18.14 -3.27
CA ILE A 19 -0.23 17.32 -2.18
C ILE A 19 1.17 17.86 -1.88
N ASN A 20 1.30 18.63 -0.81
CA ASN A 20 2.61 18.98 -0.27
C ASN A 20 3.39 17.66 -0.16
N PRO A 21 4.56 17.50 -0.81
CA PRO A 21 5.38 16.33 -0.63
C PRO A 21 5.86 16.35 0.83
N VAL A 22 5.16 15.65 1.70
CA VAL A 22 5.64 15.41 3.06
C VAL A 22 6.67 14.28 2.92
N PRO A 23 7.94 14.52 3.26
CA PRO A 23 9.02 13.53 3.11
C PRO A 23 8.71 12.18 3.79
N GLU A 24 7.86 12.21 4.81
CA GLU A 24 7.45 11.05 5.61
C GLU A 24 6.63 10.00 4.81
N TYR A 25 5.99 10.39 3.70
CA TYR A 25 5.29 9.42 2.83
C TYR A 25 6.26 8.48 2.09
N ASP A 26 7.50 8.92 1.88
CA ASP A 26 8.50 8.27 1.03
C ASP A 26 9.31 7.18 1.76
N GLU A 27 9.04 6.90 3.02
CA GLU A 27 9.76 5.85 3.74
C GLU A 27 9.04 4.49 3.67
N ILE A 28 9.85 3.42 3.67
CA ILE A 28 9.37 2.05 3.88
C ILE A 28 9.02 1.91 5.36
N THR A 29 7.79 1.45 5.64
CA THR A 29 7.34 1.15 7.00
C THR A 29 7.13 -0.34 7.16
N GLU A 30 7.71 -0.93 8.21
CA GLU A 30 7.37 -2.29 8.64
C GLU A 30 6.10 -2.27 9.50
N LEU A 31 5.09 -3.00 9.07
CA LEU A 31 3.81 -3.09 9.79
C LEU A 31 3.86 -4.17 10.86
N ILE A 32 4.31 -5.35 10.45
CA ILE A 32 4.61 -6.53 11.27
C ILE A 32 5.89 -7.16 10.70
N PRO A 33 6.57 -8.05 11.44
CA PRO A 33 7.77 -8.71 10.93
C PRO A 33 7.54 -9.26 9.51
N GLN A 34 8.44 -8.90 8.59
CA GLN A 34 8.45 -9.35 7.19
C GLN A 34 7.37 -8.74 6.27
N LEU A 35 6.47 -7.88 6.78
CA LEU A 35 5.48 -7.15 5.96
C LEU A 35 5.74 -5.65 5.98
N TYR A 36 6.06 -5.12 4.80
CA TYR A 36 6.43 -3.72 4.59
C TYR A 36 5.44 -3.01 3.67
N ILE A 37 5.29 -1.69 3.85
CA ILE A 37 4.48 -0.81 3.00
C ILE A 37 5.27 0.44 2.60
N CYS A 38 5.12 0.91 1.35
CA CYS A 38 5.75 2.15 0.90
C CYS A 38 5.03 2.87 -0.25
N GLY A 39 5.50 4.08 -0.57
CA GLY A 39 5.21 4.79 -1.82
C GLY A 39 6.14 4.34 -2.97
N ALA A 40 5.84 4.77 -4.19
CA ALA A 40 6.59 4.34 -5.38
C ALA A 40 8.04 4.89 -5.40
N SER A 41 8.24 6.09 -4.84
CA SER A 41 9.53 6.75 -4.62
C SER A 41 10.50 5.91 -3.78
N SER A 42 9.99 5.16 -2.80
CA SER A 42 10.78 4.31 -1.90
C SER A 42 11.25 3.00 -2.53
N LEU A 43 10.72 2.65 -3.71
CA LEU A 43 11.00 1.39 -4.39
C LEU A 43 12.34 1.43 -5.14
N THR A 44 13.43 1.57 -4.38
CA THR A 44 14.80 1.64 -4.89
C THR A 44 15.54 0.33 -4.64
N LEU A 45 16.56 0.03 -5.46
CA LEU A 45 17.39 -1.18 -5.28
C LEU A 45 18.08 -1.21 -3.92
N ASN A 46 18.56 -0.05 -3.45
CA ASN A 46 19.18 0.08 -2.14
C ASN A 46 18.20 -0.31 -1.02
N ASN A 47 16.96 0.14 -1.11
CA ASN A 47 15.94 -0.22 -0.14
C ASN A 47 15.55 -1.70 -0.23
N MET A 48 15.37 -2.25 -1.44
CA MET A 48 15.06 -3.67 -1.63
C MET A 48 16.14 -4.56 -0.99
N ASN A 49 17.41 -4.23 -1.20
CA ASN A 49 18.54 -4.94 -0.59
C ASN A 49 18.60 -4.72 0.93
N LYS A 50 18.41 -3.48 1.39
CA LYS A 50 18.45 -3.13 2.82
C LYS A 50 17.41 -3.91 3.65
N TYR A 51 16.20 -4.07 3.11
CA TYR A 51 15.12 -4.81 3.78
C TYR A 51 14.99 -6.26 3.30
N ASN A 52 15.96 -6.76 2.51
CA ASN A 52 15.97 -8.13 1.98
C ASN A 52 14.63 -8.54 1.34
N ILE A 53 14.03 -7.66 0.55
CA ILE A 53 12.70 -7.86 -0.04
C ILE A 53 12.75 -9.00 -1.06
N SER A 54 11.96 -10.05 -0.83
CA SER A 54 11.84 -11.22 -1.71
C SER A 54 10.58 -11.19 -2.59
N LEU A 55 9.57 -10.41 -2.22
CA LEU A 55 8.35 -10.23 -3.02
C LEU A 55 7.89 -8.77 -2.99
N ILE A 56 7.50 -8.25 -4.15
CA ILE A 56 6.92 -6.91 -4.29
C ILE A 56 5.49 -7.05 -4.81
N ILE A 57 4.54 -6.49 -4.08
CA ILE A 57 3.14 -6.38 -4.50
C ILE A 57 2.87 -4.95 -4.95
N ASN A 58 2.59 -4.79 -6.24
CA ASN A 58 2.19 -3.49 -6.81
C ASN A 58 0.66 -3.35 -6.79
N ALA A 59 0.16 -2.45 -5.95
CA ALA A 59 -1.26 -2.12 -5.89
C ALA A 59 -1.64 -1.11 -7.00
N THR A 60 -1.86 -1.62 -8.22
CA THR A 60 -2.37 -0.85 -9.36
C THR A 60 -3.87 -0.49 -9.18
N THR A 61 -4.46 0.26 -10.11
CA THR A 61 -5.79 0.90 -9.93
C THR A 61 -6.95 -0.08 -9.74
N GLU A 62 -6.77 -1.35 -10.10
CA GLU A 62 -7.82 -2.38 -10.02
C GLU A 62 -7.65 -3.24 -8.77
N VAL A 63 -7.87 -2.66 -7.58
CA VAL A 63 -7.96 -3.46 -6.36
C VAL A 63 -9.37 -4.06 -6.31
N CYS A 64 -9.60 -5.10 -7.11
CA CYS A 64 -10.50 -6.16 -6.68
C CYS A 64 -9.69 -6.99 -5.69
N PHE A 65 -10.30 -7.43 -4.57
CA PHE A 65 -9.64 -8.25 -3.57
C PHE A 65 -9.26 -9.62 -4.15
N GLU A 66 -8.24 -9.68 -4.99
CA GLU A 66 -7.74 -10.94 -5.44
C GLU A 66 -7.13 -11.64 -4.22
N ILE A 67 -7.84 -12.65 -3.74
CA ILE A 67 -7.40 -13.58 -2.69
C ILE A 67 -5.99 -14.11 -3.01
N SER A 68 -5.61 -14.16 -4.28
CA SER A 68 -4.26 -14.49 -4.77
C SER A 68 -3.17 -13.67 -4.07
N ASN A 69 -3.30 -12.34 -4.00
CA ASN A 69 -2.30 -11.47 -3.39
C ASN A 69 -2.13 -11.79 -1.91
N LEU A 70 -3.23 -11.98 -1.19
CA LEU A 70 -3.20 -12.24 0.26
C LEU A 70 -2.55 -13.60 0.58
N LEU A 71 -2.85 -14.63 -0.21
CA LEU A 71 -2.23 -15.95 -0.05
C LEU A 71 -0.74 -15.94 -0.44
N GLN A 72 -0.35 -15.16 -1.45
CA GLN A 72 1.05 -15.00 -1.83
C GLN A 72 1.86 -14.31 -0.73
N ILE A 73 1.32 -13.23 -0.17
CA ILE A 73 1.95 -12.54 0.98
C ILE A 73 2.17 -13.56 2.11
N GLU A 74 1.13 -14.33 2.46
CA GLU A 74 1.24 -15.30 3.55
C GLU A 74 2.25 -16.40 3.24
N THR A 75 2.23 -16.96 2.04
CA THR A 75 3.15 -18.02 1.62
C THR A 75 4.61 -17.58 1.73
N VAL A 76 4.93 -16.36 1.29
CA VAL A 76 6.29 -15.83 1.34
C VAL A 76 6.72 -15.55 2.78
N ILE A 77 5.87 -14.92 3.60
CA ILE A 77 6.18 -14.65 5.01
C ILE A 77 6.38 -15.97 5.79
N SER A 78 5.51 -16.95 5.59
CA SER A 78 5.65 -18.28 6.19
C SER A 78 6.92 -19.04 5.75
N SER A 79 7.48 -18.68 4.59
CA SER A 79 8.74 -19.23 4.09
C SER A 79 9.98 -18.45 4.55
N GLY A 80 9.82 -17.41 5.38
CA GLY A 80 10.91 -16.56 5.88
C GLY A 80 11.31 -15.42 4.93
N GLY A 81 10.46 -15.10 3.95
CA GLY A 81 10.68 -14.03 2.99
C GLY A 81 10.02 -12.70 3.38
N ASN A 82 10.60 -11.60 2.92
CA ASN A 82 10.09 -10.25 3.19
C ASN A 82 9.26 -9.73 2.03
N VAL A 83 8.06 -9.22 2.34
CA VAL A 83 7.10 -8.73 1.35
C VAL A 83 6.94 -7.22 1.46
N LEU A 84 7.07 -6.53 0.33
CA LEU A 84 6.82 -5.08 0.23
C LEU A 84 5.57 -4.81 -0.62
N VAL A 85 4.57 -4.16 -0.02
CA VAL A 85 3.36 -3.73 -0.73
C VAL A 85 3.45 -2.23 -1.01
N HIS A 86 3.36 -1.84 -2.28
CA HIS A 86 3.47 -0.43 -2.65
C HIS A 86 2.33 0.04 -3.55
N CYS A 87 2.11 1.36 -3.55
CA CYS A 87 1.32 2.04 -4.56
C CYS A 87 2.02 3.37 -4.90
N MET A 88 1.31 4.36 -5.42
CA MET A 88 1.93 5.67 -5.70
C MET A 88 2.45 6.35 -4.43
N ALA A 89 1.62 6.49 -3.40
CA ALA A 89 1.95 7.24 -2.19
C ALA A 89 2.08 6.38 -0.92
N GLY A 90 1.76 5.08 -0.98
CA GLY A 90 1.75 4.24 0.22
C GLY A 90 0.65 4.63 1.24
N VAL A 91 -0.44 5.25 0.79
CA VAL A 91 -1.50 5.82 1.64
C VAL A 91 -2.83 5.08 1.54
N SER A 92 -3.23 4.67 0.33
CA SER A 92 -4.59 4.23 0.04
C SER A 92 -4.61 2.78 -0.48
N ARG A 93 -4.26 2.54 -1.75
CA ARG A 93 -4.33 1.21 -2.38
C ARG A 93 -3.49 0.13 -1.68
N SER A 94 -2.21 0.40 -1.46
CA SER A 94 -1.34 -0.56 -0.76
C SER A 94 -1.76 -0.74 0.69
N ALA A 95 -2.23 0.32 1.36
CA ALA A 95 -2.77 0.23 2.71
C ALA A 95 -4.01 -0.67 2.75
N THR A 96 -4.90 -0.59 1.76
CA THR A 96 -6.07 -1.49 1.65
C THR A 96 -5.65 -2.95 1.59
N ILE A 97 -4.65 -3.31 0.77
CA ILE A 97 -4.14 -4.70 0.68
C ILE A 97 -3.55 -5.14 2.02
N CYS A 98 -2.71 -4.31 2.65
CA CYS A 98 -2.14 -4.61 3.95
C CYS A 98 -3.21 -4.75 5.05
N LEU A 99 -4.25 -3.92 5.05
CA LEU A 99 -5.36 -4.03 6.01
C LEU A 99 -6.14 -5.32 5.82
N ALA A 100 -6.41 -5.72 4.57
CA ALA A 100 -7.08 -6.99 4.27
C ALA A 100 -6.23 -8.19 4.73
N PHE A 101 -4.91 -8.14 4.53
CA PHE A 101 -3.99 -9.15 5.03
C PHE A 101 -4.01 -9.23 6.56
N LEU A 102 -3.78 -8.10 7.24
CA LEU A 102 -3.75 -8.03 8.70
C LEU A 102 -5.07 -8.51 9.32
N THR A 103 -6.20 -8.13 8.73
CA THR A 103 -7.53 -8.54 9.18
C THR A 103 -7.72 -10.06 9.09
N LYS A 104 -7.21 -10.69 8.01
CA LYS A 104 -7.37 -12.12 7.79
C LYS A 104 -6.42 -12.99 8.62
N PHE A 105 -5.16 -12.58 8.74
CA PHE A 105 -4.10 -13.46 9.24
C PHE A 105 -3.52 -13.05 10.60
N CYS A 106 -3.72 -11.80 11.05
CA CYS A 106 -2.98 -11.27 12.20
C CYS A 106 -3.88 -10.71 13.31
N CYS A 107 -5.02 -10.14 12.96
CA CYS A 107 -5.92 -9.43 13.86
C CYS A 107 -7.28 -10.13 13.93
N LYS A 108 -8.09 -9.81 14.95
CA LYS A 108 -9.45 -10.34 15.08
C LYS A 108 -10.52 -9.45 14.43
N SER A 109 -10.14 -8.26 13.97
CA SER A 109 -11.02 -7.30 13.30
C SER A 109 -10.24 -6.30 12.44
N LEU A 110 -10.92 -5.71 11.47
CA LEU A 110 -10.46 -4.60 10.65
C LEU A 110 -10.10 -3.38 11.51
N ARG A 111 -10.85 -3.15 12.59
CA ARG A 111 -10.54 -2.09 13.56
C ARG A 111 -9.16 -2.27 14.19
N GLN A 112 -8.84 -3.49 14.65
CA GLN A 112 -7.53 -3.80 15.22
C GLN A 112 -6.42 -3.69 14.18
N ALA A 113 -6.66 -4.21 12.97
CA ALA A 113 -5.72 -4.09 11.85
C ALA A 113 -5.40 -2.61 11.53
N TYR A 114 -6.42 -1.75 11.49
CA TYR A 114 -6.23 -0.32 11.26
C TYR A 114 -5.49 0.36 12.41
N GLN A 115 -5.82 0.04 13.67
CA GLN A 115 -5.11 0.61 14.82
C GLN A 115 -3.61 0.27 14.79
N LEU A 116 -3.26 -0.99 14.49
CA LEU A 116 -1.87 -1.42 14.33
C LEU A 116 -1.19 -0.64 13.21
N MET A 117 -1.82 -0.56 12.04
CA MET A 117 -1.26 0.15 10.89
C MET A 117 -1.08 1.65 11.16
N ALA A 118 -2.07 2.30 11.78
CA ALA A 118 -2.03 3.73 12.08
C ALA A 118 -0.96 4.07 13.13
N GLN A 119 -0.62 3.15 14.05
CA GLN A 119 0.51 3.34 14.97
C GLN A 119 1.86 3.35 14.23
N LYS A 120 2.00 2.58 13.16
CA LYS A 120 3.23 2.46 12.38
C LYS A 120 3.33 3.48 11.24
N ARG A 121 2.19 3.80 10.61
CA ARG A 121 2.05 4.68 9.45
C ARG A 121 0.82 5.58 9.61
N PRO A 122 0.91 6.67 10.42
CA PRO A 122 -0.24 7.47 10.85
C PRO A 122 -1.04 8.15 9.74
N PHE A 123 -0.42 8.33 8.58
CA PHE A 123 -1.00 9.01 7.43
C PHE A 123 -1.72 8.07 6.45
N VAL A 124 -1.86 6.78 6.80
CA VAL A 124 -2.68 5.84 6.04
C VAL A 124 -4.14 6.33 5.98
N ARG A 125 -4.67 6.39 4.75
CA ARG A 125 -6.02 6.85 4.48
C ARG A 125 -6.58 6.18 3.22
N PRO A 126 -7.08 4.93 3.33
CA PRO A 126 -7.88 4.32 2.28
C PRO A 126 -9.03 5.25 1.89
N ASN A 127 -9.39 5.29 0.61
CA ASN A 127 -10.56 6.05 0.19
C ASN A 127 -11.85 5.36 0.68
N ILE A 128 -12.97 6.07 0.63
CA ILE A 128 -14.26 5.55 1.13
C ILE A 128 -14.72 4.27 0.40
N GLY A 129 -14.40 4.12 -0.87
CA GLY A 129 -14.70 2.91 -1.65
C GLY A 129 -13.93 1.70 -1.12
N PHE A 130 -12.63 1.86 -0.85
CA PHE A 130 -11.80 0.82 -0.22
C PHE A 130 -12.23 0.48 1.20
N TRP A 131 -12.69 1.47 1.98
CA TRP A 131 -13.25 1.20 3.30
C TRP A 131 -14.51 0.34 3.24
N ARG A 132 -15.46 0.67 2.36
CA ARG A 132 -16.67 -0.15 2.15
C ARG A 132 -16.32 -1.58 1.77
N GLN A 133 -15.38 -1.69 0.84
CA GLN A 133 -14.81 -2.94 0.38
C GLN A 133 -14.18 -3.76 1.54
N LEU A 134 -13.38 -3.14 2.42
CA LEU A 134 -12.76 -3.79 3.57
C LEU A 134 -13.79 -4.24 4.62
N ILE A 135 -14.84 -3.45 4.83
CA ILE A 135 -15.93 -3.79 5.75
C ILE A 135 -16.70 -5.02 5.23
N ILE A 136 -17.05 -5.05 3.94
CA ILE A 136 -17.68 -6.21 3.31
C ILE A 136 -16.77 -7.43 3.41
N TYR A 137 -15.46 -7.25 3.20
CA TYR A 137 -14.48 -8.31 3.31
C TYR A 137 -14.40 -8.88 4.74
N GLU A 138 -14.39 -8.04 5.78
CA GLU A 138 -14.43 -8.49 7.18
C GLU A 138 -15.70 -9.31 7.48
N ASP A 139 -16.87 -8.86 7.01
CA ASP A 139 -18.17 -9.51 7.21
C ASP A 139 -18.26 -10.89 6.53
N VAL A 140 -17.54 -11.10 5.43
CA VAL A 140 -17.48 -12.41 4.74
C VAL A 140 -16.46 -13.36 5.38
N LEU A 141 -15.46 -12.83 6.11
CA LEU A 141 -14.41 -13.62 6.75
C LEU A 141 -14.78 -14.16 8.13
N LEU A 142 -15.58 -13.41 8.89
CA LEU A 142 -15.94 -13.66 10.30
C LEU A 142 -17.39 -14.10 10.44
#